data_AF-A0A7C1JYT8-F1
#
_entry.id   AF-A0A7C1JYT8-F1
#
_cell.length_a   1.000
_cell.length_b   1.000
_cell.length_c   1.000
_cell.angle_alpha   90.00
_cell.angle_beta   90.00
_cell.angle_gamma   90.00
#
_symmetry.space_group_name_H-M   'P 1'
#
loop_
_entity.id
_entity.type
_entity.pdbx_description
1 polymer ?
#
loop_
_entity_poly.entity_id
_entity_poly.type
_entity_poly.pdbx_seq_one_letter_code
_entity_poly.pdbx_strand_id
1 'polypeptide(L)'
;MKACLLSGFRMGVGLLVFVTWLVAGGPTAQAHFVVLLPSTDTISADDPRSVTLEILFTHPMAQGPIMEMAPPKQFGVLVGGKKHDLLGSLKLRKLQGRSTYMAQFQVQQEGDHLFYVEPAPYWEKAERKWIIHYTKVVVD
;
A
#
# COMPACT_ATOMS: atom_id res chain seq x y z
N MET A 1 4.70 -27.31 55.65
CA MET A 1 3.55 -27.00 54.77
C MET A 1 3.52 -25.54 54.28
N LYS A 2 3.86 -24.52 55.08
CA LYS A 2 3.83 -23.09 54.65
C LYS A 2 4.84 -22.71 53.55
N ALA A 3 6.02 -23.34 53.49
CA ALA A 3 7.05 -23.00 52.50
C ALA A 3 6.74 -23.44 51.05
N CYS A 4 5.93 -24.50 50.87
CA CYS A 4 5.60 -25.03 49.54
C CYS A 4 4.59 -24.14 48.80
N LEU A 5 3.58 -23.62 49.53
CA LEU A 5 2.55 -22.70 49.00
C LEU A 5 3.11 -21.34 48.56
N LEU A 6 4.11 -20.80 49.26
CA LEU A 6 4.73 -19.53 48.86
C LEU A 6 5.54 -19.63 47.56
N SER A 7 6.09 -20.81 47.22
CA SER A 7 6.88 -20.98 45.98
C SER A 7 5.98 -21.04 44.74
N GLY A 8 4.83 -21.72 44.82
CA GLY A 8 3.86 -21.81 43.73
C GLY A 8 3.16 -20.47 43.44
N PHE A 9 2.90 -19.67 44.47
CA PHE A 9 2.31 -18.33 44.32
C PHE A 9 3.29 -17.35 43.62
N ARG A 10 4.58 -17.40 43.93
CA ARG A 10 5.62 -16.58 43.27
C ARG A 10 5.86 -17.00 41.82
N MET A 11 5.77 -18.29 41.52
CA MET A 11 5.87 -18.83 40.15
C MET A 11 4.65 -18.40 39.29
N GLY A 12 3.44 -18.47 39.85
CA GLY A 12 2.20 -18.08 39.16
C GLY A 12 2.14 -16.58 38.85
N VAL A 13 2.55 -15.72 39.79
CA VAL A 13 2.65 -14.26 39.57
C VAL A 13 3.74 -13.93 38.55
N GLY A 14 4.89 -14.62 38.59
CA GLY A 14 5.97 -14.43 37.61
C GLY A 14 5.54 -14.79 36.18
N LEU A 15 4.82 -15.91 36.02
CA LEU A 15 4.28 -16.34 34.73
C LEU A 15 3.22 -15.36 34.21
N LEU A 16 2.32 -14.87 35.09
CA LEU A 16 1.30 -13.89 34.73
C LEU A 16 1.90 -12.54 34.31
N VAL A 17 2.95 -12.07 34.97
CA VAL A 17 3.67 -10.85 34.60
C VAL A 17 4.37 -11.03 33.25
N PHE A 18 5.00 -12.19 33.01
CA PHE A 18 5.67 -12.49 31.75
C PHE A 18 4.70 -12.61 30.57
N VAL A 19 3.55 -13.26 30.77
CA VAL A 19 2.47 -13.35 29.76
C VAL A 19 1.86 -11.97 29.49
N THR A 20 1.61 -11.16 30.52
CA THR A 20 1.12 -9.78 30.35
C THR A 20 2.12 -8.92 29.56
N TRP A 21 3.42 -9.08 29.80
CA TRP A 21 4.47 -8.40 29.02
C TRP A 21 4.56 -8.87 27.57
N LEU A 22 4.41 -10.17 27.32
CA LEU A 22 4.36 -10.74 25.97
C LEU A 22 3.17 -10.23 25.16
N VAL A 23 1.99 -10.08 25.78
CA VAL A 23 0.78 -9.61 25.11
C VAL A 23 0.78 -8.09 24.91
N ALA A 24 1.37 -7.32 25.82
CA ALA A 24 1.37 -5.85 25.74
C ALA A 24 2.53 -5.24 24.92
N GLY A 25 3.58 -6.01 24.61
CA GLY A 25 4.87 -5.48 24.11
C GLY A 25 5.21 -5.73 22.64
N GLY A 26 4.31 -6.27 21.82
CA GLY A 26 4.62 -6.56 20.41
C GLY A 26 4.86 -5.29 19.58
N PRO A 27 5.95 -5.19 18.79
CA PRO A 27 6.15 -4.04 17.90
C PRO A 27 5.04 -3.98 16.86
N THR A 28 4.45 -2.80 16.66
CA THR A 28 3.53 -2.58 15.55
C THR A 28 4.34 -2.48 14.26
N ALA A 29 4.16 -3.44 13.35
CA ALA A 29 4.77 -3.38 12.03
C ALA A 29 4.06 -2.29 11.21
N GLN A 30 4.68 -1.12 11.10
CA GLN A 30 4.22 -0.01 10.27
C GLN A 30 4.79 -0.19 8.87
N ALA A 31 4.06 -0.90 8.01
CA ALA A 31 4.43 -1.03 6.61
C ALA A 31 3.84 0.12 5.78
N HIS A 32 4.49 0.43 4.66
CA HIS A 32 4.19 1.57 3.79
C HIS A 32 4.01 1.07 2.36
N PHE A 33 2.92 1.41 1.69
CA PHE A 33 2.61 0.89 0.35
C PHE A 33 2.23 1.98 -0.61
N VAL A 34 2.75 1.87 -1.83
CA VAL A 34 2.21 2.59 -2.98
C VAL A 34 1.06 1.77 -3.53
N VAL A 35 -0.11 2.39 -3.55
CA VAL A 35 -1.35 1.78 -4.00
C VAL A 35 -1.69 2.39 -5.36
N LEU A 36 -2.08 1.54 -6.30
CA LEU A 36 -2.60 1.89 -7.62
C LEU A 36 -4.02 1.33 -7.71
N LEU A 37 -5.01 2.20 -7.59
CA LEU A 37 -6.43 1.86 -7.51
C LEU A 37 -7.14 2.26 -8.80
N PRO A 38 -7.69 1.32 -9.56
CA PRO A 38 -8.58 1.65 -10.66
C PRO A 38 -10.00 1.95 -10.16
N SER A 39 -10.74 2.73 -10.94
CA SER A 39 -12.15 3.04 -10.65
C SER A 39 -13.08 1.84 -10.84
N THR A 40 -12.63 0.83 -11.58
CA THR A 40 -13.32 -0.45 -11.80
C THR A 40 -12.26 -1.52 -12.07
N ASP A 41 -12.60 -2.76 -11.73
CA ASP A 41 -11.75 -3.93 -12.00
C ASP A 41 -12.05 -4.53 -13.39
N THR A 42 -13.27 -4.32 -13.91
CA THR A 42 -13.72 -4.85 -15.21
C THR A 42 -14.50 -3.79 -15.99
N ILE A 43 -14.48 -3.84 -17.32
CA ILE A 43 -15.20 -2.95 -18.23
C ILE A 43 -16.14 -3.78 -19.11
N SER A 44 -17.44 -3.63 -18.90
CA SER A 44 -18.47 -4.26 -19.72
C SER A 44 -18.79 -3.45 -20.98
N ALA A 45 -19.50 -4.05 -21.94
CA ALA A 45 -19.86 -3.39 -23.19
C ALA A 45 -20.65 -2.07 -23.02
N ASP A 46 -21.46 -2.00 -21.96
CA ASP A 46 -22.29 -0.83 -21.64
C ASP A 46 -21.58 0.19 -20.73
N ASP A 47 -20.38 -0.13 -20.22
CA ASP A 47 -19.64 0.74 -19.31
C ASP A 47 -18.92 1.87 -20.06
N PRO A 48 -18.71 3.03 -19.41
CA PRO A 48 -17.80 4.03 -19.93
C PRO A 48 -16.42 3.43 -20.13
N ARG A 49 -15.87 3.55 -21.34
CA ARG A 49 -14.51 3.09 -21.69
C ARG A 49 -13.39 3.97 -21.10
N SER A 50 -13.61 4.53 -19.92
CA SER A 50 -12.69 5.44 -19.25
C SER A 50 -12.41 4.94 -17.84
N VAL A 51 -11.15 4.58 -17.57
CA VAL A 51 -10.69 4.15 -16.25
C VAL A 51 -9.97 5.30 -15.56
N THR A 52 -10.40 5.64 -14.36
CA THR A 52 -9.63 6.55 -13.49
C THR A 52 -8.69 5.73 -12.62
N LEU A 53 -7.44 6.14 -12.54
CA LEU A 53 -6.40 5.49 -11.74
C LEU A 53 -5.95 6.45 -10.65
N GLU A 54 -6.12 6.06 -9.40
CA GLU A 54 -5.61 6.77 -8.24
C GLU A 54 -4.31 6.13 -7.74
N ILE A 55 -3.32 6.96 -7.45
CA ILE A 55 -2.00 6.54 -6.97
C ILE A 55 -1.70 7.27 -5.67
N LEU A 56 -1.55 6.51 -4.59
CA LEU A 56 -1.33 7.06 -3.26
C LEU A 56 -0.30 6.25 -2.48
N PHE A 57 0.36 6.91 -1.54
CA PHE A 57 1.31 6.29 -0.63
C PHE A 57 0.70 6.27 0.77
N THR A 58 0.50 5.09 1.36
CA THR A 58 -0.26 4.95 2.62
C THR A 58 0.13 3.70 3.42
N HIS A 59 -0.36 3.59 4.66
CA HIS A 59 -0.27 2.36 5.44
C HIS A 59 -1.33 1.33 5.00
N PRO A 60 -1.00 0.02 5.00
CA PRO A 60 -1.90 -1.03 4.55
C PRO A 60 -3.11 -1.18 5.48
N MET A 61 -4.20 -1.75 4.97
CA MET A 61 -5.44 -2.11 5.67
C MET A 61 -6.26 -0.95 6.26
N ALA A 62 -5.60 0.03 6.90
CA ALA A 62 -6.24 1.23 7.43
C ALA A 62 -6.39 2.36 6.39
N GLN A 63 -5.72 2.23 5.23
CA GLN A 63 -5.66 3.23 4.16
C GLN A 63 -5.26 4.64 4.65
N GLY A 64 -4.57 4.72 5.78
CA GLY A 64 -4.11 5.98 6.36
C GLY A 64 -3.13 5.78 7.52
N PRO A 65 -2.38 6.84 7.88
CA PRO A 65 -2.35 8.15 7.23
C PRO A 65 -1.76 8.12 5.81
N ILE A 66 -2.22 9.05 4.96
CA ILE A 66 -1.60 9.29 3.65
C ILE A 66 -0.21 9.90 3.87
N MET A 67 0.76 9.45 3.09
CA MET A 67 2.13 9.93 3.08
C MET A 67 2.40 10.84 1.88
N GLU A 68 3.40 11.70 2.01
CA GLU A 68 3.83 12.54 0.90
C GLU A 68 4.43 11.68 -0.22
N MET A 69 3.81 11.74 -1.41
CA MET A 69 4.30 11.01 -2.58
C MET A 69 5.05 11.95 -3.53
N ALA A 70 6.35 11.71 -3.70
CA ALA A 70 7.13 12.34 -4.75
C ALA A 70 6.67 11.87 -6.16
N PRO A 71 6.95 12.64 -7.22
CA PRO A 71 6.56 12.26 -8.59
C PRO A 71 7.04 10.85 -8.96
N PRO A 72 6.18 9.99 -9.53
CA PRO A 72 6.59 8.68 -10.02
C PRO A 72 7.70 8.78 -11.07
N LYS A 73 8.55 7.76 -11.13
CA LYS A 73 9.59 7.63 -12.16
C LYS A 73 9.05 7.01 -13.43
N GLN A 74 8.11 6.08 -13.30
CA GLN A 74 7.41 5.47 -14.42
C GLN A 74 5.94 5.28 -14.07
N PHE A 75 5.08 5.47 -15.05
CA PHE A 75 3.69 5.09 -14.98
C PHE A 75 3.23 4.73 -16.38
N GLY A 76 2.53 3.61 -16.53
CA GLY A 76 2.16 3.13 -17.85
C GLY A 76 1.16 2.00 -17.81
N VAL A 77 0.80 1.54 -19.00
CA VAL A 77 -0.05 0.37 -19.21
C VAL A 77 0.61 -0.59 -20.19
N LEU A 78 0.51 -1.89 -19.93
CA LEU A 78 0.83 -2.96 -20.85
C LEU A 78 -0.49 -3.57 -21.34
N VAL A 79 -0.72 -3.51 -22.66
CA VAL A 79 -1.90 -4.08 -23.31
C VAL A 79 -1.49 -4.66 -24.66
N GLY A 80 -2.00 -5.85 -25.00
CA GLY A 80 -1.63 -6.53 -26.26
C GLY A 80 -0.13 -6.75 -26.43
N GLY A 81 0.62 -6.94 -25.33
CA GLY A 81 2.07 -7.11 -25.33
C GLY A 81 2.88 -5.83 -25.57
N LYS A 82 2.24 -4.65 -25.69
CA LYS A 82 2.91 -3.37 -25.89
C LYS A 82 2.79 -2.47 -24.67
N LYS A 83 3.91 -1.85 -24.27
CA LYS A 83 3.93 -0.85 -23.20
C LYS A 83 3.60 0.52 -23.77
N HIS A 84 2.74 1.24 -23.08
CA HIS A 84 2.40 2.63 -23.36
C HIS A 84 2.78 3.47 -22.13
N ASP A 85 3.55 4.53 -22.38
CA ASP A 85 3.90 5.50 -21.34
C ASP A 85 2.67 6.36 -21.02
N LEU A 86 2.35 6.49 -19.74
CA LEU A 86 1.29 7.34 -19.23
C LEU A 86 1.82 8.38 -18.25
N LEU A 87 3.14 8.52 -18.08
CA LEU A 87 3.73 9.37 -17.05
C LEU A 87 3.30 10.83 -17.20
N GLY A 88 3.26 11.33 -18.44
CA GLY A 88 2.78 12.67 -18.75
C GLY A 88 1.27 12.89 -18.51
N SER A 89 0.49 11.83 -18.26
CA SER A 89 -0.94 11.94 -17.95
C SER A 89 -1.23 12.18 -16.47
N LEU A 90 -0.22 12.00 -15.60
CA LEU A 90 -0.40 12.12 -14.15
C LEU A 90 -0.77 13.56 -13.76
N LYS A 91 -1.86 13.68 -13.01
CA LYS A 91 -2.30 14.93 -12.37
C LYS A 91 -1.99 14.85 -10.89
N LEU A 92 -1.23 15.82 -10.39
CA LEU A 92 -1.01 16.00 -8.97
C LEU A 92 -2.34 16.33 -8.28
N ARG A 93 -2.61 15.65 -7.16
CA ARG A 93 -3.74 15.89 -6.26
C ARG A 93 -3.19 16.07 -4.84
N LYS A 94 -3.89 16.85 -4.02
CA LYS A 94 -3.63 16.93 -2.58
C LYS A 94 -4.73 16.19 -1.82
N LEU A 95 -4.35 15.17 -1.06
CA LEU A 95 -5.23 14.43 -0.16
C LEU A 95 -4.66 14.52 1.25
N GLN A 96 -5.44 15.03 2.21
CA GLN A 96 -4.97 15.30 3.58
C GLN A 96 -3.69 16.16 3.62
N GLY A 97 -3.55 17.11 2.70
CA GLY A 97 -2.38 17.97 2.55
C GLY A 97 -1.15 17.29 1.91
N ARG A 98 -1.23 15.99 1.60
CA ARG A 98 -0.15 15.21 0.99
C ARG A 98 -0.32 15.05 -0.51
N SER A 99 0.79 15.01 -1.24
CA SER A 99 0.78 14.74 -2.68
C SER A 99 0.34 13.31 -2.97
N THR A 100 -0.64 13.17 -3.86
CA THR A 100 -1.05 11.92 -4.51
C THR A 100 -1.20 12.19 -6.01
N TYR A 101 -1.36 11.15 -6.83
CA TYR A 101 -1.49 11.31 -8.28
C TYR A 101 -2.76 10.63 -8.79
N MET A 102 -3.28 11.14 -9.90
CA MET A 102 -4.40 10.54 -10.61
C MET A 102 -4.15 10.58 -12.12
N ALA A 103 -4.60 9.55 -12.83
CA ALA A 103 -4.66 9.54 -14.28
C ALA A 103 -6.05 9.11 -14.77
N GLN A 104 -6.40 9.49 -15.98
CA GLN A 104 -7.56 8.95 -16.69
C GLN A 104 -7.07 8.30 -17.97
N PHE A 105 -7.48 7.07 -18.21
CA PHE A 105 -7.12 6.29 -19.37
C PHE A 105 -8.37 5.93 -20.17
N GLN A 106 -8.35 6.22 -21.47
CA GLN A 106 -9.40 5.81 -22.40
C GLN A 106 -9.04 4.46 -22.98
N VAL A 107 -9.89 3.46 -22.78
CA VAL A 107 -9.73 2.11 -23.29
C VAL A 107 -10.04 2.07 -24.78
N GLN A 108 -9.05 1.67 -25.56
CA GLN A 108 -9.09 1.72 -27.03
C GLN A 108 -9.21 0.35 -27.69
N GLN A 109 -8.89 -0.71 -26.95
CA GLN A 109 -8.91 -2.09 -27.43
C GLN A 109 -9.35 -3.01 -26.29
N GLU A 110 -9.85 -4.19 -26.65
CA GLU A 110 -10.27 -5.21 -25.68
C GLU A 110 -9.06 -5.93 -25.06
N GLY A 111 -9.27 -6.57 -23.91
CA GLY A 111 -8.31 -7.42 -23.21
C GLY A 111 -7.64 -6.77 -21.99
N ASP A 112 -6.82 -7.55 -21.29
CA ASP A 112 -6.22 -7.15 -20.02
C ASP A 112 -5.33 -5.90 -20.14
N HIS A 113 -5.70 -4.86 -19.41
CA HIS A 113 -4.91 -3.65 -19.24
C HIS A 113 -4.12 -3.73 -17.92
N LEU A 114 -2.84 -4.08 -18.02
CA LEU A 114 -1.95 -4.12 -16.86
C LEU A 114 -1.34 -2.73 -16.64
N PHE A 115 -1.92 -1.96 -15.73
CA PHE A 115 -1.37 -0.69 -15.28
C PHE A 115 -0.26 -0.91 -14.26
N TYR A 116 0.78 -0.09 -14.31
CA TYR A 116 1.92 -0.20 -13.40
C TYR A 116 2.51 1.16 -13.05
N VAL A 117 3.11 1.23 -11.86
CA VAL A 117 3.83 2.42 -11.36
C VAL A 117 5.17 2.03 -10.74
N GLU A 118 6.22 2.77 -11.12
CA GLU A 118 7.47 2.87 -10.37
C GLU A 118 7.46 4.20 -9.60
N PRO A 119 7.34 4.19 -8.27
CA PRO A 119 7.42 5.41 -7.48
C PRO A 119 8.86 5.92 -7.38
N ALA A 120 9.02 7.17 -6.98
CA ALA A 120 10.32 7.63 -6.49
C ALA A 120 10.71 6.81 -5.23
N PRO A 121 12.00 6.48 -5.04
CA PRO A 121 12.47 5.86 -3.81
C PRO A 121 12.12 6.71 -2.58
N TYR A 122 11.73 6.06 -1.48
CA TYR A 122 11.55 6.72 -0.19
C TYR A 122 12.48 6.12 0.85
N TRP A 123 12.88 6.93 1.82
CA TRP A 123 13.71 6.49 2.94
C TRP A 123 12.82 5.94 4.05
N GLU A 124 12.96 4.66 4.36
CA GLU A 124 12.30 4.02 5.49
C GLU A 124 13.22 4.09 6.72
N LYS A 125 12.85 4.92 7.70
CA LYS A 125 13.67 5.16 8.90
C LYS A 125 13.79 3.91 9.77
N ALA A 126 12.71 3.14 9.91
CA ALA A 126 12.71 1.94 10.74
C ALA A 126 13.65 0.87 10.17
N GLU A 127 13.72 0.77 8.84
CA GLU A 127 14.55 -0.21 8.14
C GLU A 127 15.95 0.31 7.79
N ARG A 128 16.16 1.62 7.84
CA ARG A 128 17.40 2.30 7.41
C ARG A 128 17.76 1.96 5.96
N LYS A 129 16.74 1.96 5.09
CA LYS A 129 16.86 1.59 3.67
C LYS A 129 16.07 2.55 2.79
N TRP A 130 16.52 2.65 1.54
CA TRP A 130 15.69 3.18 0.47
C TRP A 130 14.84 2.06 -0.11
N ILE A 131 13.54 2.30 -0.24
CA ILE A 131 12.57 1.32 -0.71
C ILE A 131 11.87 1.84 -1.96
N ILE A 132 11.63 0.93 -2.91
CA ILE A 132 10.80 1.14 -4.09
C ILE A 132 9.75 0.03 -4.10
N HIS A 133 8.48 0.41 -4.15
CA HIS A 133 7.38 -0.53 -4.30
C HIS A 133 6.81 -0.44 -5.72
N TYR A 134 7.16 -1.42 -6.54
CA TYR A 134 6.57 -1.60 -7.86
C TYR A 134 5.16 -2.15 -7.70
N THR A 135 4.18 -1.36 -8.12
CA THR A 135 2.77 -1.72 -7.99
C THR A 135 2.16 -1.87 -9.36
N LYS A 136 1.35 -2.91 -9.54
CA LYS A 136 0.56 -3.14 -10.75
C LYS A 136 -0.87 -3.55 -10.41
N VAL A 137 -1.79 -3.25 -11.31
CA VAL A 137 -3.17 -3.72 -11.28
C VAL A 137 -3.61 -4.07 -12.70
N VAL A 138 -4.52 -5.03 -12.82
CA VAL A 138 -5.13 -5.42 -14.10
C VAL A 138 -6.57 -4.92 -14.09
N VAL A 139 -6.99 -4.35 -15.21
CA VAL A 139 -8.40 -4.08 -15.51
C VAL A 139 -8.74 -4.87 -16.77
N ASP A 140 -9.82 -5.65 -16.73
CA ASP A 140 -10.23 -6.57 -17.80
C ASP A 140 -11.58 -6.26 -18.47
#